data_AF-A0A3R9NZV5-F1
#
_entry.id   AF-A0A3R9NZV5-F1
#
_cell.length_a   1.000
_cell.length_b   1.000
_cell.length_c   1.000
_cell.angle_alpha   90.00
_cell.angle_beta   90.00
_cell.angle_gamma   90.00
#
_symmetry.space_group_name_H-M   'P 1'
#
loop_
_entity.id
_entity.type
_entity.pdbx_description
1 polymer ?
#
loop_
_entity_poly.entity_id
_entity_poly.type
_entity_poly.pdbx_seq_one_letter_code
_entity_poly.pdbx_strand_id
1 'polypeptide(L)'
;MRNYISETQHRLNMGPSGRRVNDACEVTFSETSLWQVVVSQNPVLRELTGPFIDPNIYDDFMLSETTMTALTEEEARQFFARNEWNTGIKADERALRYDDPEANALYLKFPETPLRATYFSRLASMLGAEDESMFYGALLWIKLSDIGSPQLEKTGWSMVEMMRRGFGENRPLEIAPAHWFRNGAVVELAAFILPCFVFGWDAYIVPSRGDLFIHISHDEYWAVMTKNAKTHEEVLSVLEDLEPEQETQHLLHKFCPSSRHLHSNRDSK
;
A
#
# COMPACT_ATOMS: atom_id res chain seq x y z
N MET A 1 23.90 -33.85 -28.54
CA MET A 1 23.29 -34.80 -27.57
C MET A 1 21.88 -35.11 -28.01
N ARG A 2 21.41 -36.31 -27.68
CA ARG A 2 20.38 -37.10 -28.35
C ARG A 2 18.98 -36.47 -28.40
N ASN A 3 18.32 -36.67 -29.54
CA ASN A 3 16.87 -36.55 -29.76
C ASN A 3 16.11 -37.56 -28.89
N TYR A 4 14.93 -37.16 -28.38
CA TYR A 4 13.82 -38.07 -28.13
C TYR A 4 12.50 -37.37 -28.48
N ILE A 5 11.86 -37.90 -29.52
CA ILE A 5 10.46 -37.70 -29.88
C ILE A 5 9.70 -38.87 -29.27
N SER A 6 8.53 -38.64 -28.68
CA SER A 6 7.44 -39.63 -28.74
C SER A 6 6.09 -38.93 -28.71
N GLU A 7 5.43 -38.95 -29.86
CA GLU A 7 4.01 -38.71 -30.04
C GLU A 7 3.20 -39.81 -29.36
N THR A 8 2.01 -39.48 -28.86
CA THR A 8 0.92 -40.46 -28.72
C THR A 8 -0.40 -39.77 -28.98
N GLN A 9 -0.94 -40.00 -30.18
CA GLN A 9 -2.32 -39.71 -30.55
C GLN A 9 -3.22 -40.86 -30.09
N HIS A 10 -4.36 -40.56 -29.46
CA HIS A 10 -5.52 -41.43 -29.50
C HIS A 10 -6.77 -40.64 -29.90
N ARG A 11 -7.31 -40.99 -31.07
CA ARG A 11 -8.62 -40.62 -31.60
C ARG A 11 -9.71 -41.36 -30.82
N LEU A 12 -10.82 -40.70 -30.50
CA LEU A 12 -12.14 -41.34 -30.44
C LEU A 12 -13.25 -40.48 -31.06
N ASN A 13 -13.90 -41.13 -32.02
CA ASN A 13 -15.10 -40.90 -32.82
C ASN A 13 -16.18 -39.91 -32.37
N MET A 14 -16.69 -39.19 -33.38
CA MET A 14 -18.01 -38.55 -33.42
C MET A 14 -19.10 -39.56 -33.85
N GLY A 15 -20.30 -39.41 -33.28
CA GLY A 15 -21.54 -40.04 -33.76
C GLY A 15 -22.77 -39.44 -33.03
N PRO A 16 -23.87 -39.06 -33.73
CA PRO A 16 -24.88 -38.13 -33.22
C PRO A 16 -26.19 -38.80 -32.78
N SER A 17 -26.88 -38.23 -31.79
CA SER A 17 -28.33 -38.39 -31.62
C SER A 17 -28.90 -37.31 -30.68
N GLY A 18 -29.89 -36.56 -31.14
CA GLY A 18 -30.55 -35.52 -30.35
C GLY A 18 -31.76 -36.00 -29.55
N ARG A 19 -32.17 -35.20 -28.55
CA ARG A 19 -33.53 -34.69 -28.31
C ARG A 19 -33.56 -33.83 -27.03
N ARG A 20 -34.42 -32.81 -27.10
CA ARG A 20 -34.73 -31.74 -26.12
C ARG A 20 -35.12 -32.26 -24.74
N VAL A 21 -34.76 -31.56 -23.66
CA VAL A 21 -35.61 -31.31 -22.47
C VAL A 21 -35.18 -30.01 -21.74
N ASN A 22 -36.13 -29.09 -21.65
CA ASN A 22 -36.45 -28.04 -20.65
C ASN A 22 -35.42 -27.03 -20.12
N ASP A 23 -35.83 -25.77 -20.28
CA ASP A 23 -35.45 -24.61 -19.49
C ASP A 23 -35.59 -24.84 -17.98
N ALA A 24 -34.48 -24.67 -17.26
CA ALA A 24 -34.46 -24.32 -15.86
C ALA A 24 -33.47 -23.16 -15.72
N CYS A 25 -33.96 -21.97 -15.37
CA CYS A 25 -33.12 -20.87 -14.90
C CYS A 25 -32.47 -21.30 -13.59
N GLU A 26 -31.23 -21.75 -13.66
CA GLU A 26 -30.36 -21.91 -12.51
C GLU A 26 -29.91 -20.51 -12.08
N VAL A 27 -30.54 -19.94 -11.06
CA VAL A 27 -30.04 -18.74 -10.40
C VAL A 27 -28.90 -19.17 -9.48
N THR A 28 -27.68 -19.14 -10.01
CA THR A 28 -26.48 -19.30 -9.18
C THR A 28 -26.28 -18.04 -8.37
N PHE A 29 -26.65 -18.07 -7.09
CA PHE A 29 -26.18 -17.08 -6.12
C PHE A 29 -24.73 -17.42 -5.77
N SER A 30 -23.80 -16.49 -6.00
CA SER A 30 -22.43 -16.63 -5.52
C SER A 30 -22.43 -16.59 -3.99
N GLU A 31 -21.57 -17.37 -3.32
CA GLU A 31 -21.45 -17.35 -1.85
C GLU A 31 -21.21 -15.92 -1.30
N THR A 32 -20.57 -15.05 -2.08
CA THR A 32 -20.42 -13.62 -1.79
C THR A 32 -21.73 -12.87 -1.55
N SER A 33 -22.79 -13.21 -2.29
CA SER A 33 -24.11 -12.55 -2.17
C SER A 33 -24.89 -12.97 -0.92
N LEU A 34 -24.67 -14.20 -0.43
CA LEU A 34 -25.28 -14.69 0.81
C LEU A 34 -24.61 -14.07 2.05
N TRP A 35 -23.28 -13.89 2.02
CA TRP A 35 -22.56 -13.22 3.11
C TRP A 35 -22.95 -11.75 3.26
N GLN A 36 -23.16 -11.03 2.16
CA GLN A 36 -23.60 -9.63 2.17
C GLN A 36 -24.99 -9.45 2.81
N VAL A 37 -25.93 -10.38 2.56
CA VAL A 37 -27.27 -10.33 3.15
C VAL A 37 -27.22 -10.63 4.66
N VAL A 38 -26.42 -11.60 5.09
CA VAL A 38 -26.32 -12.01 6.50
C VAL A 38 -25.65 -10.93 7.36
N VAL A 39 -24.62 -10.26 6.85
CA VAL A 39 -23.91 -9.19 7.60
C VAL A 39 -24.73 -7.89 7.65
N SER A 40 -25.50 -7.57 6.60
CA SER A 40 -26.33 -6.35 6.58
C SER A 40 -27.50 -6.37 7.57
N GLN A 41 -27.95 -7.54 8.00
CA GLN A 41 -29.12 -7.71 8.88
C GLN A 41 -28.78 -8.10 10.32
N ASN A 42 -27.49 -8.33 10.65
CA ASN A 42 -27.08 -8.75 11.99
C ASN A 42 -26.23 -7.67 12.70
N PRO A 43 -26.80 -6.92 13.66
CA PRO A 43 -26.11 -5.83 14.33
C PRO A 43 -24.89 -6.27 15.15
N VAL A 44 -24.82 -7.55 15.57
CA VAL A 44 -23.68 -8.10 16.33
C VAL A 44 -22.46 -8.34 15.43
N LEU A 45 -22.67 -8.67 14.15
CA LEU A 45 -21.56 -8.89 13.21
C LEU A 45 -20.91 -7.58 12.72
N ARG A 46 -21.62 -6.45 12.83
CA ARG A 46 -21.08 -5.12 12.52
C ARG A 46 -20.06 -4.62 13.54
N GLU A 47 -20.10 -5.09 14.79
CA GLU A 47 -19.16 -4.67 15.83
C GLU A 47 -17.84 -5.46 15.80
N LEU A 48 -17.82 -6.64 15.19
CA LEU A 48 -16.62 -7.51 15.11
C LEU A 48 -15.77 -7.23 13.87
N THR A 49 -16.34 -6.66 12.83
CA THR A 49 -15.61 -6.12 11.68
C THR A 49 -15.38 -4.63 11.96
N GLY A 50 -14.12 -4.19 12.09
CA GLY A 50 -13.78 -2.76 12.19
C GLY A 50 -14.36 -1.92 11.04
N PRO A 51 -14.17 -0.59 11.03
CA PRO A 51 -14.80 0.30 10.05
C PRO A 51 -14.53 -0.21 8.63
N PHE A 52 -15.57 -0.79 8.02
CA PHE A 52 -15.51 -1.33 6.67
C PHE A 52 -15.47 -0.14 5.73
N ILE A 53 -14.36 -0.02 5.01
CA ILE A 53 -14.14 0.95 3.94
C ILE A 53 -15.30 0.85 2.95
N ASP A 54 -15.86 1.99 2.52
CA ASP A 54 -17.01 2.05 1.60
C ASP A 54 -16.76 1.15 0.37
N PRO A 55 -17.59 0.11 0.13
CA PRO A 55 -17.43 -0.79 -1.00
C PRO A 55 -17.55 -0.10 -2.37
N ASN A 56 -18.09 1.12 -2.45
CA ASN A 56 -18.12 1.89 -3.70
C ASN A 56 -16.77 2.54 -4.05
N ILE A 57 -15.80 2.57 -3.13
CA ILE A 57 -14.39 2.96 -3.41
C ILE A 57 -13.74 1.97 -4.39
N TYR A 58 -14.30 0.76 -4.43
CA TYR A 58 -13.71 -0.42 -5.04
C TYR A 58 -14.31 -0.76 -6.41
N ASP A 59 -15.49 -0.29 -6.80
CA ASP A 59 -16.09 -0.76 -8.07
C ASP A 59 -15.31 -0.35 -9.35
N ASP A 60 -14.58 0.78 -9.33
CA ASP A 60 -13.79 1.22 -10.49
C ASP A 60 -12.34 0.65 -10.48
N PHE A 61 -11.83 0.23 -9.32
CA PHE A 61 -10.46 -0.33 -9.16
C PHE A 61 -10.40 -1.86 -8.94
N MET A 62 -11.43 -2.48 -8.35
CA MET A 62 -11.53 -3.94 -8.10
C MET A 62 -11.85 -4.73 -9.35
N LEU A 63 -12.41 -4.11 -10.38
CA LEU A 63 -12.64 -4.78 -11.66
C LEU A 63 -11.35 -4.91 -12.48
N SER A 64 -10.23 -4.29 -12.03
CA SER A 64 -8.93 -4.53 -12.64
C SER A 64 -8.32 -5.82 -12.07
N GLU A 65 -8.06 -6.80 -12.93
CA GLU A 65 -7.35 -8.03 -12.55
C GLU A 65 -5.89 -7.78 -12.17
N THR A 66 -5.39 -6.56 -12.38
CA THR A 66 -4.01 -6.13 -12.14
C THR A 66 -3.73 -5.90 -10.65
N THR A 67 -2.58 -6.39 -10.17
CA THR A 67 -2.16 -6.24 -8.77
C THR A 67 -1.73 -4.82 -8.41
N MET A 68 -1.40 -3.99 -9.41
CA MET A 68 -0.95 -2.61 -9.24
C MET A 68 -1.60 -1.70 -10.30
N THR A 69 -2.03 -0.50 -9.89
CA THR A 69 -2.52 0.56 -10.79
C THR A 69 -1.75 1.86 -10.56
N ALA A 70 -1.21 2.47 -11.62
CA ALA A 70 -0.51 3.74 -11.50
C ALA A 70 -1.47 4.94 -11.58
N LEU A 71 -1.17 5.97 -10.80
CA LEU A 71 -1.97 7.18 -10.64
C LEU A 71 -1.09 8.41 -10.91
N THR A 72 -1.68 9.41 -11.54
CA THR A 72 -1.17 10.77 -11.62
C THR A 72 -1.17 11.45 -10.24
N GLU A 73 -0.41 12.54 -10.11
CA GLU A 73 -0.44 13.41 -8.92
C GLU A 73 -1.85 13.88 -8.55
N GLU A 74 -2.67 14.22 -9.56
CA GLU A 74 -4.04 14.66 -9.36
C GLU A 74 -4.93 13.51 -8.89
N GLU A 75 -4.83 12.33 -9.50
CA GLU A 75 -5.58 11.14 -9.09
C GLU A 75 -5.21 10.71 -7.66
N ALA A 76 -3.93 10.77 -7.28
CA ALA A 76 -3.49 10.50 -5.90
C ALA A 76 -4.07 11.51 -4.90
N ARG A 77 -4.07 12.82 -5.23
CA ARG A 77 -4.71 13.84 -4.37
C ARG A 77 -6.21 13.63 -4.26
N GLN A 78 -6.89 13.31 -5.36
CA GLN A 78 -8.31 12.98 -5.34
C GLN A 78 -8.61 11.74 -4.52
N PHE A 79 -7.74 10.73 -4.58
CA PHE A 79 -7.83 9.55 -3.72
C PHE A 79 -7.84 9.96 -2.24
N PHE A 80 -6.91 10.81 -1.79
CA PHE A 80 -6.91 11.28 -0.40
C PHE A 80 -8.13 12.13 -0.06
N ALA A 81 -8.51 13.08 -0.91
CA ALA A 81 -9.67 13.94 -0.67
C ALA A 81 -10.99 13.14 -0.53
N ARG A 82 -11.16 12.07 -1.31
CA ARG A 82 -12.35 11.19 -1.23
C ARG A 82 -12.34 10.29 0.01
N ASN A 83 -11.15 9.96 0.51
CA ASN A 83 -10.96 9.03 1.62
C ASN A 83 -10.59 9.71 2.95
N GLU A 84 -10.59 11.04 3.00
CA GLU A 84 -10.21 11.83 4.18
C GLU A 84 -11.04 11.45 5.41
N TRP A 85 -12.33 11.15 5.23
CA TRP A 85 -13.23 10.74 6.31
C TRP A 85 -12.81 9.44 7.00
N ASN A 86 -12.13 8.55 6.27
CA ASN A 86 -11.71 7.24 6.77
C ASN A 86 -10.27 7.29 7.28
N THR A 87 -9.35 7.81 6.46
CA THR A 87 -7.92 7.85 6.81
C THR A 87 -7.61 8.99 7.78
N GLY A 88 -8.26 10.14 7.66
CA GLY A 88 -7.87 11.37 8.36
C GLY A 88 -6.57 11.98 7.80
N ILE A 89 -6.06 11.45 6.68
CA ILE A 89 -4.86 11.95 6.00
C ILE A 89 -5.28 13.10 5.09
N LYS A 90 -4.62 14.25 5.27
CA LYS A 90 -4.74 15.38 4.36
C LYS A 90 -3.54 15.42 3.44
N ALA A 91 -3.79 15.51 2.13
CA ALA A 91 -2.75 15.71 1.13
C ALA A 91 -2.78 17.16 0.66
N ASP A 92 -1.66 17.87 0.80
CA ASP A 92 -1.44 19.16 0.13
C ASP A 92 -0.33 19.04 -0.93
N GLU A 93 0.04 20.15 -1.56
CA GLU A 93 1.10 20.16 -2.58
C GLU A 93 2.48 19.75 -2.02
N ARG A 94 2.70 19.90 -0.71
CA ARG A 94 4.00 19.74 -0.06
C ARG A 94 4.12 18.41 0.67
N ALA A 95 3.06 17.93 1.33
CA ALA A 95 3.13 16.76 2.18
C ALA A 95 1.77 16.10 2.44
N LEU A 96 1.84 14.85 2.91
CA LEU A 96 0.76 14.20 3.65
C LEU A 96 0.83 14.60 5.13
N ARG A 97 -0.31 14.78 5.80
CA ARG A 97 -0.34 15.08 7.23
C ARG A 97 -1.55 14.47 7.93
N TYR A 98 -1.39 14.21 9.23
CA TYR A 98 -2.50 14.00 10.15
C TYR A 98 -2.89 15.31 10.83
N ASP A 99 -4.19 15.54 10.94
CA ASP A 99 -4.77 16.64 11.71
C ASP A 99 -5.49 16.07 12.94
N ASP A 100 -4.74 15.38 13.79
CA ASP A 100 -5.23 14.74 15.01
C ASP A 100 -4.31 15.13 16.19
N PRO A 101 -4.86 15.52 17.36
CA PRO A 101 -4.05 15.85 18.54
C PRO A 101 -3.25 14.68 19.11
N GLU A 102 -3.65 13.44 18.84
CA GLU A 102 -2.93 12.22 19.24
C GLU A 102 -1.98 11.72 18.14
N ALA A 103 -1.92 12.39 16.99
CA ALA A 103 -0.98 12.02 15.94
C ALA A 103 0.46 12.21 16.43
N ASN A 104 1.31 11.26 16.07
CA ASN A 104 2.71 11.23 16.50
C ASN A 104 3.61 10.75 15.35
N ALA A 105 4.92 10.87 15.53
CA ALA A 105 5.92 10.51 14.53
C ALA A 105 7.06 9.71 15.17
N LEU A 106 7.50 8.68 14.47
CA LEU A 106 8.72 7.91 14.74
C LEU A 106 9.73 8.21 13.66
N TYR A 107 10.92 8.65 14.04
CA TYR A 107 12.03 8.88 13.14
C TYR A 107 12.95 7.66 13.12
N LEU A 108 13.33 7.23 11.92
CA LEU A 108 14.26 6.13 11.72
C LEU A 108 15.38 6.54 10.75
N LYS A 109 16.58 6.07 11.04
CA LYS A 109 17.74 6.24 10.16
C LYS A 109 17.57 5.41 8.89
N PHE A 110 18.13 5.89 7.79
CA PHE A 110 18.25 5.09 6.57
C PHE A 110 19.09 3.82 6.79
N PRO A 111 18.91 2.79 5.94
CA PRO A 111 19.78 1.63 5.94
C PRO A 111 21.24 2.03 5.68
N GLU A 112 22.12 1.68 6.62
CA GLU A 112 23.57 1.97 6.54
C GLU A 112 24.27 1.30 5.34
N THR A 113 23.65 0.27 4.76
CA THR A 113 24.19 -0.45 3.60
C THR A 113 23.10 -0.74 2.58
N PRO A 114 23.41 -0.77 1.27
CA PRO A 114 22.44 -1.10 0.23
C PRO A 114 21.78 -2.46 0.39
N LEU A 115 22.47 -3.45 0.98
CA LEU A 115 21.91 -4.78 1.24
C LEU A 115 20.74 -4.75 2.23
N ARG A 116 20.79 -3.86 3.23
CA ARG A 116 19.71 -3.69 4.19
C ARG A 116 18.48 -3.04 3.58
N ALA A 117 18.59 -2.34 2.44
CA ALA A 117 17.45 -1.69 1.80
C ALA A 117 16.30 -2.68 1.54
N THR A 118 16.60 -3.93 1.16
CA THR A 118 15.58 -4.99 0.97
C THR A 118 14.78 -5.29 2.24
N TYR A 119 15.45 -5.35 3.39
CA TYR A 119 14.81 -5.53 4.70
C TYR A 119 13.91 -4.33 5.03
N PHE A 120 14.39 -3.11 4.86
CA PHE A 120 13.61 -1.90 5.13
C PHE A 120 12.40 -1.77 4.19
N SER A 121 12.55 -2.11 2.91
CA SER A 121 11.43 -2.14 1.96
C SER A 121 10.37 -3.15 2.35
N ARG A 122 10.79 -4.35 2.78
CA ARG A 122 9.86 -5.37 3.26
C ARG A 122 9.14 -4.92 4.54
N LEU A 123 9.88 -4.38 5.50
CA LEU A 123 9.33 -3.87 6.75
C LEU A 123 8.31 -2.74 6.48
N ALA A 124 8.68 -1.74 5.68
CA ALA A 124 7.80 -0.64 5.31
C ALA A 124 6.54 -1.11 4.56
N SER A 125 6.65 -2.15 3.72
CA SER A 125 5.48 -2.74 3.03
C SER A 125 4.49 -3.44 3.96
N MET A 126 4.93 -3.84 5.17
CA MET A 126 4.13 -4.59 6.15
C MET A 126 3.60 -3.73 7.29
N LEU A 127 4.11 -2.52 7.50
CA LEU A 127 3.64 -1.69 8.60
C LEU A 127 2.14 -1.43 8.48
N GLY A 128 1.40 -1.78 9.54
CA GLY A 128 -0.06 -1.71 9.58
C GLY A 128 -0.78 -3.00 9.19
N ALA A 129 -0.06 -4.06 8.83
CA ALA A 129 -0.58 -5.42 8.64
C ALA A 129 0.06 -6.38 9.66
N GLU A 130 -0.77 -7.18 10.33
CA GLU A 130 -0.29 -8.20 11.28
C GLU A 130 0.47 -9.34 10.57
N ASP A 131 0.00 -9.73 9.38
CA ASP A 131 0.63 -10.71 8.51
C ASP A 131 0.33 -10.42 7.02
N GLU A 132 0.96 -11.19 6.12
CA GLU A 132 0.80 -11.02 4.66
C GLU A 132 -0.64 -11.23 4.18
N SER A 133 -1.43 -12.08 4.85
CA SER A 133 -2.82 -12.34 4.51
C SER A 133 -3.75 -11.17 4.89
N MET A 134 -3.32 -10.36 5.86
CA MET A 134 -3.99 -9.14 6.30
C MET A 134 -3.54 -7.89 5.52
N PHE A 135 -2.79 -8.04 4.43
CA PHE A 135 -2.45 -6.92 3.55
C PHE A 135 -3.62 -6.58 2.62
N TYR A 136 -4.38 -5.54 2.96
CA TYR A 136 -5.55 -5.08 2.20
C TYR A 136 -5.22 -4.08 1.08
N GLY A 137 -3.94 -3.82 0.85
CA GLY A 137 -3.44 -2.87 -0.15
C GLY A 137 -2.80 -1.63 0.46
N ALA A 138 -2.06 -0.90 -0.37
CA ALA A 138 -1.41 0.34 0.01
C ALA A 138 -1.15 1.23 -1.22
N LEU A 139 -1.06 2.53 -0.98
CA LEU A 139 -0.59 3.50 -1.95
C LEU A 139 0.90 3.77 -1.73
N LEU A 140 1.71 3.66 -2.77
CA LEU A 140 3.05 4.27 -2.84
C LEU A 140 2.97 5.52 -3.70
N TRP A 141 3.41 6.67 -3.20
CA TRP A 141 3.45 7.92 -3.93
C TRP A 141 4.87 8.49 -3.93
N ILE A 142 5.57 8.34 -5.06
CA ILE A 142 6.92 8.89 -5.24
C ILE A 142 6.78 10.38 -5.53
N LYS A 143 7.44 11.24 -4.76
CA LYS A 143 7.30 12.71 -4.87
C LYS A 143 8.49 13.39 -5.49
N LEU A 144 9.68 12.92 -5.18
CA LEU A 144 10.93 13.49 -5.67
C LEU A 144 11.89 12.37 -6.00
N SER A 145 12.31 12.28 -7.25
CA SER A 145 13.11 11.16 -7.78
C SER A 145 14.22 11.60 -8.73
N ASP A 146 14.58 12.89 -8.69
CA ASP A 146 15.54 13.56 -9.57
C ASP A 146 16.61 14.35 -8.78
N ILE A 147 16.95 13.87 -7.58
CA ILE A 147 17.77 14.59 -6.59
C ILE A 147 19.28 14.42 -6.83
N GLY A 148 19.69 13.23 -7.26
CA GLY A 148 21.08 12.87 -7.46
C GLY A 148 21.59 13.09 -8.89
N SER A 149 22.58 12.27 -9.26
CA SER A 149 23.15 12.29 -10.60
C SER A 149 22.10 11.86 -11.63
N PRO A 150 21.85 12.62 -12.71
CA PRO A 150 20.84 12.28 -13.70
C PRO A 150 20.99 10.87 -14.29
N GLN A 151 22.21 10.35 -14.42
CA GLN A 151 22.46 9.00 -14.91
C GLN A 151 22.07 7.93 -13.87
N LEU A 152 22.32 8.20 -12.59
CA LEU A 152 21.96 7.31 -11.50
C LEU A 152 20.43 7.26 -11.34
N GLU A 153 19.78 8.43 -11.32
CA GLU A 153 18.31 8.52 -11.19
C GLU A 153 17.58 7.82 -12.34
N LYS A 154 18.06 8.02 -13.57
CA LYS A 154 17.50 7.34 -14.75
C LYS A 154 17.60 5.82 -14.66
N THR A 155 18.57 5.28 -13.92
CA THR A 155 18.67 3.83 -13.68
C THR A 155 17.53 3.36 -12.78
N GLY A 156 17.24 4.10 -11.70
CA GLY A 156 16.10 3.82 -10.83
C GLY A 156 14.76 3.96 -11.54
N TRP A 157 14.60 5.02 -12.35
CA TRP A 157 13.39 5.21 -13.17
C TRP A 157 13.19 4.05 -14.14
N SER A 158 14.25 3.66 -14.85
CA SER A 158 14.19 2.54 -15.80
C SER A 158 13.78 1.25 -15.10
N MET A 159 14.26 1.00 -13.88
CA MET A 159 13.87 -0.16 -13.08
C MET A 159 12.37 -0.14 -12.75
N VAL A 160 11.85 0.98 -12.22
CA VAL A 160 10.42 1.12 -11.88
C VAL A 160 9.54 1.02 -13.12
N GLU A 161 9.90 1.68 -14.21
CA GLU A 161 9.14 1.65 -15.47
C GLU A 161 9.14 0.26 -16.11
N MET A 162 10.23 -0.49 -16.02
CA MET A 162 10.25 -1.88 -16.46
C MET A 162 9.33 -2.77 -15.62
N MET A 163 9.26 -2.56 -14.31
CA MET A 163 8.31 -3.27 -13.45
C MET A 163 6.86 -2.90 -13.81
N ARG A 164 6.57 -1.62 -14.03
CA ARG A 164 5.24 -1.12 -14.43
C ARG A 164 4.72 -1.72 -15.73
N ARG A 165 5.59 -1.93 -16.72
CA ARG A 165 5.22 -2.60 -17.98
C ARG A 165 4.68 -4.01 -17.76
N GLY A 166 5.14 -4.72 -16.72
CA GLY A 166 4.61 -6.02 -16.31
C GLY A 166 3.12 -5.97 -15.91
N PHE A 167 2.62 -4.79 -15.54
CA PHE A 167 1.23 -4.53 -15.19
C PHE A 167 0.47 -3.76 -16.30
N GLY A 168 1.03 -3.68 -17.51
CA GLY A 168 0.41 -2.97 -18.64
C GLY A 168 0.53 -1.45 -18.58
N GLU A 169 1.23 -0.90 -17.60
CA GLU A 169 1.42 0.54 -17.44
C GLU A 169 2.66 1.02 -18.21
N ASN A 170 2.44 1.93 -19.16
CA ASN A 170 3.48 2.44 -20.08
C ASN A 170 3.75 3.93 -19.93
N ARG A 171 2.96 4.66 -19.13
CA ARG A 171 3.21 6.07 -18.83
C ARG A 171 4.52 6.19 -18.04
N PRO A 172 5.32 7.24 -18.27
CA PRO A 172 6.56 7.45 -17.54
C PRO A 172 6.29 7.80 -16.07
N LEU A 173 7.30 7.61 -15.23
CA LEU A 173 7.19 7.86 -13.78
C LEU A 173 6.78 9.31 -13.47
N GLU A 174 7.30 10.28 -14.24
CA GLU A 174 6.96 11.71 -14.12
C GLU A 174 5.47 12.00 -14.29
N ILE A 175 4.76 11.22 -15.10
CA ILE A 175 3.34 11.47 -15.42
C ILE A 175 2.42 10.79 -14.42
N ALA A 176 2.77 9.57 -13.99
CA ALA A 176 1.98 8.81 -13.01
C ALA A 176 2.90 8.26 -11.91
N PRO A 177 3.27 9.09 -10.91
CA PRO A 177 4.27 8.72 -9.92
C PRO A 177 3.71 7.92 -8.73
N ALA A 178 2.39 7.87 -8.59
CA ALA A 178 1.71 7.10 -7.56
C ALA A 178 1.30 5.71 -8.06
N HIS A 179 1.23 4.74 -7.16
CA HIS A 179 0.97 3.34 -7.45
C HIS A 179 0.08 2.77 -6.34
N TRP A 180 -1.12 2.35 -6.68
CA TRP A 180 -2.02 1.63 -5.79
C TRP A 180 -1.79 0.12 -5.94
N PHE A 181 -1.49 -0.55 -4.84
CA PHE A 181 -1.32 -2.00 -4.76
C PHE A 181 -2.53 -2.60 -4.07
N ARG A 182 -3.13 -3.63 -4.69
CA ARG A 182 -4.32 -4.31 -4.15
C ARG A 182 -3.96 -5.29 -3.02
N ASN A 183 -4.98 -5.96 -2.46
CA ASN A 183 -4.77 -7.06 -1.52
C ASN A 183 -3.83 -8.15 -2.08
N GLY A 184 -2.90 -8.61 -1.23
CA GLY A 184 -1.91 -9.63 -1.57
C GLY A 184 -0.72 -9.14 -2.40
N ALA A 185 -0.72 -7.90 -2.90
CA ALA A 185 0.35 -7.35 -3.72
C ALA A 185 1.53 -6.77 -2.90
N VAL A 186 1.82 -7.38 -1.75
CA VAL A 186 2.80 -6.84 -0.79
C VAL A 186 4.24 -7.01 -1.27
N VAL A 187 4.50 -8.06 -2.04
CA VAL A 187 5.82 -8.33 -2.64
C VAL A 187 6.12 -7.27 -3.69
N GLU A 188 5.15 -6.95 -4.54
CA GLU A 188 5.24 -5.89 -5.54
C GLU A 188 5.43 -4.53 -4.87
N LEU A 189 4.68 -4.21 -3.82
CA LEU A 189 4.87 -2.99 -3.04
C LEU A 189 6.31 -2.89 -2.52
N ALA A 190 6.83 -3.95 -1.87
CA ALA A 190 8.20 -3.97 -1.37
C ALA A 190 9.23 -3.77 -2.49
N ALA A 191 9.02 -4.38 -3.66
CA ALA A 191 9.88 -4.21 -4.82
C ALA A 191 9.89 -2.78 -5.34
N PHE A 192 8.76 -2.06 -5.29
CA PHE A 192 8.66 -0.66 -5.69
C PHE A 192 9.19 0.31 -4.63
N ILE A 193 9.17 -0.06 -3.34
CA ILE A 193 9.80 0.73 -2.26
C ILE A 193 11.33 0.65 -2.32
N LEU A 194 11.90 -0.47 -2.78
CA LEU A 194 13.35 -0.69 -2.81
C LEU A 194 14.13 0.42 -3.55
N PRO A 195 13.74 0.84 -4.77
CA PRO A 195 14.33 2.00 -5.42
C PRO A 195 14.35 3.27 -4.55
N CYS A 196 13.31 3.52 -3.75
CA CYS A 196 13.26 4.71 -2.91
C CYS A 196 14.39 4.73 -1.86
N PHE A 197 14.71 3.60 -1.26
CA PHE A 197 15.84 3.49 -0.34
C PHE A 197 17.20 3.46 -1.05
N VAL A 198 17.29 2.85 -2.23
CA VAL A 198 18.57 2.71 -2.97
C VAL A 198 19.01 4.02 -3.61
N PHE A 199 18.06 4.80 -4.15
CA PHE A 199 18.32 6.04 -4.86
C PHE A 199 18.05 7.29 -4.01
N GLY A 200 17.59 7.12 -2.76
CA GLY A 200 17.30 8.24 -1.87
C GLY A 200 16.18 9.14 -2.39
N TRP A 201 15.05 8.55 -2.77
CA TRP A 201 13.89 9.31 -3.25
C TRP A 201 12.97 9.72 -2.10
N ASP A 202 12.23 10.81 -2.32
CA ASP A 202 11.11 11.13 -1.45
C ASP A 202 9.89 10.31 -1.87
N ALA A 203 9.29 9.59 -0.93
CA ALA A 203 8.09 8.82 -1.18
C ALA A 203 7.19 8.74 0.05
N TYR A 204 5.89 8.64 -0.20
CA TYR A 204 4.89 8.31 0.82
C TYR A 204 4.38 6.89 0.63
N ILE A 205 4.19 6.15 1.72
CA ILE A 205 3.51 4.85 1.71
C ILE A 205 2.31 4.95 2.64
N VAL A 206 1.12 4.64 2.14
CA VAL A 206 -0.13 4.71 2.89
C VAL A 206 -0.84 3.36 2.83
N PRO A 207 -0.77 2.54 3.89
CA PRO A 207 -1.59 1.35 4.01
C PRO A 207 -3.08 1.69 3.95
N SER A 208 -3.87 0.78 3.40
CA SER A 208 -5.34 0.90 3.27
C SER A 208 -6.07 1.19 4.59
N ARG A 209 -5.55 0.72 5.74
CA ARG A 209 -6.12 0.98 7.08
C ARG A 209 -6.09 2.48 7.45
N GLY A 210 -5.12 3.23 6.93
CA GLY A 210 -5.07 4.69 7.01
C GLY A 210 -4.81 5.28 8.39
N ASP A 211 -4.45 4.48 9.39
CA ASP A 211 -3.98 4.95 10.72
C ASP A 211 -2.49 5.24 10.79
N LEU A 212 -1.73 4.91 9.75
CA LEU A 212 -0.35 5.33 9.61
C LEU A 212 -0.02 5.70 8.17
N PHE A 213 1.02 6.49 7.99
CA PHE A 213 1.72 6.59 6.72
C PHE A 213 3.21 6.70 6.96
N ILE A 214 3.97 6.34 5.94
CA ILE A 214 5.43 6.36 5.96
C ILE A 214 5.89 7.47 5.02
N HIS A 215 6.93 8.19 5.40
CA HIS A 215 7.65 9.13 4.55
C HIS A 215 9.10 8.68 4.46
N ILE A 216 9.56 8.35 3.26
CA ILE A 216 10.97 8.15 2.94
C ILE A 216 11.49 9.49 2.44
N SER A 217 12.63 9.93 2.96
CA SER A 217 13.25 11.21 2.63
C SER A 217 14.63 10.99 2.04
N HIS A 218 14.97 11.80 1.04
CA HIS A 218 16.30 11.85 0.44
C HIS A 218 17.39 12.35 1.39
N ASP A 219 17.02 13.04 2.47
CA ASP A 219 17.89 13.45 3.57
C ASP A 219 18.31 12.26 4.48
N GLU A 220 18.32 11.04 3.94
CA GLU A 220 18.78 9.81 4.61
C GLU A 220 18.01 9.46 5.91
N TYR A 221 16.71 9.74 5.93
CA TYR A 221 15.81 9.27 6.99
C TYR A 221 14.47 8.80 6.43
N TRP A 222 13.78 7.98 7.21
CA TRP A 222 12.38 7.69 6.98
C TRP A 222 11.63 7.84 8.29
N ALA A 223 10.35 8.19 8.19
CA ALA A 223 9.52 8.46 9.34
C ALA A 223 8.20 7.71 9.21
N VAL A 224 7.66 7.28 10.33
CA VAL A 224 6.32 6.70 10.42
C VAL A 224 5.44 7.64 11.21
N MET A 225 4.41 8.17 10.55
CA MET A 225 3.41 9.03 11.15
C MET A 225 2.24 8.13 11.53
N THR A 226 1.83 8.21 12.79
CA THR A 226 0.74 7.41 13.35
C THR A 226 -0.40 8.33 13.78
N LYS A 227 -1.63 7.96 13.46
CA LYS A 227 -2.83 8.79 13.68
C LYS A 227 -3.20 8.95 15.16
N ASN A 228 -2.97 7.93 15.98
CA ASN A 228 -3.35 7.89 17.39
C ASN A 228 -2.33 7.12 18.24
N ALA A 229 -2.47 7.23 19.56
CA ALA A 229 -1.55 6.62 20.54
C ALA A 229 -1.49 5.09 20.43
N LYS A 230 -2.63 4.43 20.20
CA LYS A 230 -2.68 2.96 20.07
C LYS A 230 -1.83 2.48 18.90
N THR A 231 -2.01 3.08 17.73
CA THR A 231 -1.25 2.75 16.52
C THR A 231 0.23 3.08 16.72
N HIS A 232 0.52 4.17 17.44
CA HIS A 232 1.89 4.54 17.79
C HIS A 232 2.60 3.46 18.61
N GLU A 233 1.96 2.96 19.67
CA GLU A 233 2.50 1.88 20.51
C GLU A 233 2.69 0.58 19.73
N GLU A 234 1.72 0.20 18.89
CA GLU A 234 1.80 -0.98 18.00
C GLU A 234 3.03 -0.87 17.07
N VAL A 235 3.17 0.25 16.37
CA VAL A 235 4.28 0.48 15.43
C VAL A 235 5.62 0.57 16.16
N LEU A 236 5.67 1.25 17.30
CA LEU A 236 6.89 1.36 18.10
C LEU A 236 7.39 -0.03 18.53
N SER A 237 6.49 -0.92 18.95
CA SER A 237 6.86 -2.31 19.30
C SER A 237 7.42 -3.08 18.11
N VAL A 238 6.87 -2.89 16.91
CA VAL A 238 7.38 -3.55 15.68
C VAL A 238 8.76 -3.00 15.28
N LEU A 239 9.01 -1.72 15.56
CA LEU A 239 10.24 -1.02 15.16
C LEU A 239 11.30 -0.97 16.26
N GLU A 240 11.09 -1.57 17.43
CA GLU A 240 11.95 -1.45 18.61
C GLU A 240 13.43 -1.77 18.30
N ASP A 241 13.69 -2.82 17.53
CA ASP A 241 15.04 -3.26 17.13
C ASP A 241 15.79 -2.24 16.25
N LEU A 242 15.08 -1.26 15.69
CA LEU A 242 15.65 -0.18 14.89
C LEU A 242 15.92 1.09 15.69
N GLU A 243 15.66 1.08 17.00
CA GLU A 243 15.88 2.19 17.93
C GLU A 243 15.28 3.52 17.41
N PRO A 244 13.96 3.58 17.12
CA PRO A 244 13.34 4.77 16.55
C PRO A 244 13.41 5.94 17.52
N GLU A 245 13.78 7.12 17.01
CA GLU A 245 13.73 8.37 17.76
C GLU A 245 12.27 8.85 17.82
N GLN A 246 11.77 9.04 19.03
CA GLN A 246 10.40 9.51 19.27
C GLN A 246 10.34 11.04 19.29
N GLU A 247 9.17 11.60 18.98
CA GLU A 247 8.84 13.01 19.18
C GLU A 247 9.78 14.03 18.51
N THR A 248 10.27 13.71 17.31
CA THR A 248 11.14 14.64 16.59
C THR A 248 10.35 15.89 16.17
N GLN A 249 10.58 17.01 16.87
CA GLN A 249 9.78 18.24 16.75
C GLN A 249 9.57 18.72 15.30
N HIS A 250 10.60 18.59 14.45
CA HIS A 250 10.50 19.00 13.05
C HIS A 250 9.52 18.12 12.25
N LEU A 251 9.45 16.81 12.53
CA LEU A 251 8.49 15.89 11.91
C LEU A 251 7.08 16.18 12.39
N LEU A 252 6.89 16.38 13.71
CA LEU A 252 5.58 16.72 14.26
C LEU A 252 5.07 18.03 13.67
N HIS A 253 5.89 19.07 13.58
CA HIS A 253 5.50 20.34 12.96
C HIS A 253 5.13 20.18 11.48
N LYS A 254 5.87 19.34 10.73
CA LYS A 254 5.64 19.13 9.29
C LYS A 254 4.42 18.24 9.00
N PHE A 255 4.28 17.14 9.73
CA PHE A 255 3.37 16.05 9.39
C PHE A 255 2.20 15.87 10.37
N CYS A 256 2.31 16.41 11.59
CA CYS A 256 1.29 16.29 12.65
C CYS A 256 1.08 17.66 13.35
N PRO A 257 0.74 18.75 12.63
CA PRO A 257 0.77 20.11 13.17
C PRO A 257 -0.19 20.37 14.34
N SER A 258 -1.22 19.54 14.49
CA SER A 258 -2.21 19.63 15.57
C SER A 258 -1.86 18.78 16.79
N SER A 259 -0.77 17.99 16.71
CA SER A 259 -0.29 17.18 17.83
C SER A 259 0.02 18.08 19.02
N ARG A 260 -0.58 17.78 20.17
CA ARG A 260 -0.27 18.50 21.41
C ARG A 260 0.95 17.83 22.01
N HIS A 261 2.00 18.61 22.28
CA HIS A 261 3.12 18.17 23.12
C HIS A 261 2.63 17.87 24.54
N LEU A 262 2.01 16.71 24.74
CA LEU A 262 1.88 16.10 26.04
C LEU A 262 3.28 15.56 26.35
N HIS A 263 4.06 16.28 27.16
CA HIS A 263 5.17 15.82 28.02
C HIS A 263 6.34 16.83 28.08
N SER A 264 6.15 17.93 28.82
CA SER A 264 7.25 18.68 29.43
C SER A 264 7.45 18.34 30.93
N ASN A 265 6.94 17.20 31.43
CA ASN A 265 6.86 16.93 32.88
C ASN A 265 7.23 15.48 33.29
N ARG A 266 8.28 14.88 32.70
CA ARG A 266 8.86 13.62 33.23
C ARG A 266 10.26 13.73 33.82
N ASP A 267 10.85 14.92 33.87
CA ASP A 267 12.11 15.17 34.59
C ASP A 267 11.87 15.96 35.89
N SER A 268 11.16 15.37 36.84
CA SER A 268 11.28 15.71 38.26
C SER A 268 10.68 14.61 39.13
N LYS A 269 11.48 13.58 39.43
CA LYS A 269 11.43 12.80 40.67
C LYS A 269 12.66 11.93 40.82
#